data_AF-A0A7C3DUE3-F1
#
_entry.id   AF-A0A7C3DUE3-F1
#
_cell.length_a   1.000
_cell.length_b   1.000
_cell.length_c   1.000
_cell.angle_alpha   90.00
_cell.angle_beta   90.00
_cell.angle_gamma   90.00
#
_symmetry.space_group_name_H-M   'P 1'
#
loop_
_entity.id
_entity.type
_entity.pdbx_description
1 polymer ?
#
loop_
_entity_poly.entity_id
_entity_poly.type
_entity_poly.pdbx_seq_one_letter_code
_entity_poly.pdbx_strand_id
1 'polypeptide(L)'
;MSGFLDGYGESDARRERNIKRIVASALLAAAVVFGGWLFFKDFREKRQVSRFFDLLRTGSYDEAYRMWGCDPAKPCRDYNRDKFLEDWGPNSPHARQIASSMRVRRIRSCQEGIIAVVEFAPGDEVFLYVDRAKRELSFSPWGYCMDAAGRNTNFWDRFFP
;
A
#
# COMPACT_ATOMS: atom_id res chain seq x y z
N MET A 1 -27.83 -23.65 58.97
CA MET A 1 -28.08 -23.24 57.57
C MET A 1 -27.00 -22.26 57.12
N SER A 2 -25.76 -22.72 56.96
CA SER A 2 -24.60 -21.89 56.58
C SER A 2 -24.20 -22.01 55.11
N GLY A 3 -24.68 -23.03 54.39
CA GLY A 3 -24.22 -23.33 53.02
C GLY A 3 -24.69 -22.38 51.91
N PHE A 4 -25.56 -21.41 52.20
CA PHE A 4 -26.06 -20.49 51.16
C PHE A 4 -25.13 -19.29 50.91
N LEU A 5 -24.29 -18.92 51.88
CA LEU A 5 -23.36 -17.78 51.77
C LEU A 5 -22.00 -18.19 51.19
N ASP A 6 -21.56 -19.44 51.40
CA ASP A 6 -20.26 -19.93 50.91
C ASP A 6 -20.23 -20.07 49.37
N GLY A 7 -21.37 -20.35 48.73
CA GLY A 7 -21.45 -20.50 47.27
C GLY A 7 -21.54 -19.19 46.49
N TYR A 8 -22.03 -18.11 47.11
CA TYR A 8 -22.37 -16.85 46.43
C TYR A 8 -21.11 -16.08 45.99
N GLY A 9 -20.02 -16.13 46.77
CA GLY A 9 -18.74 -15.51 46.42
C GLY A 9 -17.91 -16.32 45.43
N GLU A 10 -17.99 -17.66 45.48
CA GLU A 10 -17.21 -18.53 44.60
C GLU A 10 -17.71 -18.52 43.14
N SER A 11 -19.03 -18.49 42.94
CA SER A 11 -19.61 -18.42 41.58
C SER A 11 -19.27 -17.11 40.89
N ASP A 12 -19.32 -15.99 41.61
CA ASP A 12 -19.00 -14.67 41.08
C ASP A 12 -17.50 -14.54 40.79
N ALA A 13 -16.62 -15.04 41.66
CA ALA A 13 -15.17 -15.05 41.41
C ALA A 13 -14.76 -15.98 40.25
N ARG A 14 -15.49 -17.07 40.00
CA ARG A 14 -15.28 -17.94 38.80
C ARG A 14 -15.79 -17.25 37.54
N ARG A 15 -16.96 -16.61 37.61
CA ARG A 15 -17.54 -15.84 36.51
C ARG A 15 -16.66 -14.66 36.13
N GLU A 16 -16.14 -13.91 37.10
CA GLU A 16 -15.21 -12.81 36.88
C GLU A 16 -13.91 -13.29 36.21
N ARG A 17 -13.30 -14.39 36.70
CA ARG A 17 -12.11 -14.98 36.07
C ARG A 17 -12.38 -15.45 34.65
N ASN A 18 -13.53 -16.06 34.40
CA ASN A 18 -13.92 -16.50 33.06
C ASN A 18 -14.18 -15.31 32.13
N ILE A 19 -14.89 -14.27 32.59
CA ILE A 19 -15.11 -13.03 31.82
C ILE A 19 -13.78 -12.37 31.50
N LYS A 20 -12.87 -12.21 32.48
CA LYS A 20 -11.53 -11.65 32.24
C LYS A 20 -10.75 -12.44 31.19
N ARG A 21 -10.78 -13.77 31.25
CA ARG A 21 -10.14 -14.65 30.24
C ARG A 21 -10.78 -14.49 28.87
N ILE A 22 -12.11 -14.47 28.79
CA ILE A 22 -12.85 -14.28 27.53
C ILE A 22 -12.50 -12.91 26.92
N VAL A 23 -12.57 -11.84 27.70
CA VAL A 23 -12.23 -10.48 27.26
C VAL A 23 -10.77 -10.40 26.81
N ALA A 24 -9.84 -10.94 27.59
CA ALA A 24 -8.42 -10.95 27.22
C ALA A 24 -8.18 -11.73 25.91
N SER A 25 -8.83 -12.89 25.75
CA SER A 25 -8.73 -13.70 24.53
C SER A 25 -9.33 -12.99 23.31
N ALA A 26 -10.45 -12.28 23.48
CA ALA A 26 -11.10 -11.53 22.42
C ALA A 26 -10.26 -10.32 21.98
N LEU A 27 -9.67 -9.59 22.94
CA LEU A 27 -8.75 -8.49 22.64
C LEU A 27 -7.51 -8.97 21.90
N LEU A 28 -6.93 -10.10 22.33
CA LEU A 28 -5.79 -10.69 21.64
C LEU A 28 -6.14 -11.12 20.21
N ALA A 29 -7.29 -11.77 20.01
CA ALA A 29 -7.77 -12.15 18.68
C ALA A 29 -7.99 -10.92 17.79
N ALA A 30 -8.62 -9.86 18.33
CA ALA A 30 -8.83 -8.61 17.61
C ALA A 30 -7.50 -7.95 17.19
N ALA A 31 -6.50 -7.93 18.09
CA ALA A 31 -5.17 -7.39 17.78
C ALA A 31 -4.48 -8.19 16.67
N VAL A 32 -4.57 -9.53 16.69
CA VAL A 32 -4.00 -10.40 15.64
C VAL A 32 -4.70 -10.17 14.30
N VAL A 33 -6.03 -10.13 14.27
CA VAL A 33 -6.80 -9.89 13.03
C VAL A 33 -6.49 -8.50 12.47
N PHE A 34 -6.48 -7.47 13.33
CA PHE A 34 -6.18 -6.11 12.91
C PHE A 34 -4.74 -5.97 12.40
N GLY A 35 -3.76 -6.56 13.09
CA GLY A 35 -2.38 -6.59 12.66
C GLY A 35 -2.20 -7.31 11.32
N GLY A 36 -2.87 -8.45 11.13
CA GLY A 36 -2.90 -9.17 9.86
C GLY A 36 -3.49 -8.32 8.73
N TRP A 37 -4.65 -7.70 8.98
CA TRP A 37 -5.28 -6.81 7.99
C TRP A 37 -4.36 -5.65 7.59
N LEU A 38 -3.71 -4.98 8.55
CA LEU A 38 -2.76 -3.90 8.26
C LEU A 38 -1.57 -4.35 7.40
N PHE A 39 -1.10 -5.58 7.59
CA PHE A 39 0.01 -6.13 6.82
C PHE A 39 -0.42 -6.46 5.37
N PHE A 40 -1.58 -7.08 5.20
CA PHE A 40 -2.03 -7.59 3.90
C PHE A 40 -2.86 -6.62 3.06
N LYS A 41 -3.38 -5.52 3.63
CA LYS A 41 -4.32 -4.62 2.93
C LYS A 41 -3.80 -4.01 1.63
N ASP A 42 -2.48 -3.80 1.48
CA ASP A 42 -1.86 -3.20 0.28
C ASP A 42 -0.99 -4.21 -0.49
N PHE A 43 -1.11 -5.51 -0.21
CA PHE A 43 -0.19 -6.51 -0.75
C PHE A 43 -0.23 -6.59 -2.28
N ARG A 44 -1.41 -6.45 -2.87
CA ARG A 44 -1.60 -6.59 -4.32
C ARG A 44 -1.00 -5.42 -5.08
N GLU A 45 -1.16 -4.22 -4.55
CA GLU A 45 -0.68 -2.97 -5.10
C GLU A 45 0.85 -2.88 -4.98
N LYS A 46 1.41 -3.24 -3.81
CA LYS A 46 2.86 -3.39 -3.63
C LYS A 46 3.46 -4.33 -4.67
N ARG A 47 2.79 -5.46 -4.92
CA ARG A 47 3.22 -6.42 -5.93
C ARG A 47 3.14 -5.88 -7.36
N GLN A 48 2.20 -4.98 -7.68
CA GLN A 48 2.18 -4.32 -8.99
C GLN A 48 3.40 -3.43 -9.18
N VAL A 49 3.77 -2.64 -8.17
CA VAL A 49 4.97 -1.79 -8.23
C VAL A 49 6.22 -2.64 -8.46
N SER A 50 6.40 -3.72 -7.69
CA SER A 50 7.53 -4.64 -7.89
C SER A 50 7.53 -5.24 -9.29
N ARG A 51 6.38 -5.75 -9.75
CA ARG A 51 6.25 -6.34 -11.10
C ARG A 51 6.59 -5.33 -12.19
N PHE A 52 6.15 -4.08 -12.05
CA PHE A 52 6.47 -3.03 -13.00
C PHE A 52 7.98 -2.86 -13.16
N PHE A 53 8.71 -2.69 -12.06
CA PHE A 53 10.17 -2.55 -12.12
C PHE A 53 10.89 -3.82 -12.59
N ASP A 54 10.37 -5.01 -12.28
CA ASP A 54 10.91 -6.26 -12.81
C ASP A 54 10.75 -6.36 -14.34
N LEU A 55 9.63 -5.89 -14.88
CA LEU A 55 9.43 -5.81 -16.33
C LEU A 55 10.37 -4.79 -16.98
N LEU A 56 10.61 -3.65 -16.35
CA LEU A 56 11.59 -2.67 -16.84
C LEU A 56 13.02 -3.23 -16.86
N ARG A 57 13.41 -3.98 -15.82
CA ARG A 57 14.73 -4.63 -15.74
C ARG A 57 14.93 -5.71 -16.80
N THR A 58 13.86 -6.43 -17.14
CA THR A 58 13.89 -7.48 -18.17
C THR A 58 13.74 -6.94 -19.59
N GLY A 59 13.53 -5.63 -19.75
CA GLY A 59 13.34 -4.99 -21.07
C GLY A 59 11.94 -5.21 -21.66
N SER A 60 11.00 -5.74 -20.88
CA SER A 60 9.62 -6.03 -21.28
C SER A 60 8.74 -4.76 -21.22
N TYR A 61 9.13 -3.72 -21.97
CA TYR A 61 8.49 -2.40 -21.94
C TYR A 61 7.02 -2.43 -22.37
N ASP A 62 6.63 -3.30 -23.30
CA ASP A 62 5.24 -3.41 -23.75
C ASP A 62 4.32 -3.97 -22.64
N GLU A 63 4.82 -4.94 -21.86
CA GLU A 63 4.08 -5.45 -20.70
C GLU A 63 4.03 -4.42 -19.58
N ALA A 64 5.14 -3.70 -19.35
CA ALA A 64 5.19 -2.62 -18.37
C ALA A 64 4.21 -1.50 -18.73
N TYR A 65 4.12 -1.13 -20.02
CA TYR A 65 3.17 -0.14 -20.52
C TYR A 65 1.71 -0.59 -20.35
N ARG A 66 1.43 -1.88 -20.54
CA ARG A 66 0.11 -2.45 -20.26
C ARG A 66 -0.33 -2.31 -18.81
N MET A 67 0.62 -2.24 -17.87
CA MET A 67 0.28 -1.99 -16.46
C MET A 67 -0.25 -0.57 -16.22
N TRP A 68 -0.06 0.37 -17.14
CA TRP A 68 -0.63 1.72 -17.07
C TRP A 68 -2.09 1.78 -17.56
N GLY A 69 -2.70 0.64 -17.89
CA GLY A 69 -4.04 0.58 -18.48
C GLY A 69 -4.09 0.91 -19.97
N CYS A 70 -2.92 1.08 -20.60
CA CYS A 70 -2.76 1.41 -22.02
C CYS A 70 -2.33 0.18 -22.81
N ASP A 71 -2.78 0.01 -24.06
CA ASP A 71 -2.28 -1.07 -24.92
C ASP A 71 -1.36 -0.49 -26.01
N PRO A 72 -0.23 -1.12 -26.38
CA PRO A 72 0.53 -0.71 -27.57
C PRO A 72 -0.34 -0.55 -28.83
N ALA A 73 -1.38 -1.38 -29.00
CA ALA A 73 -2.31 -1.29 -30.12
C ALA A 73 -3.41 -0.22 -29.93
N LYS A 74 -3.65 0.22 -28.70
CA LYS A 74 -4.63 1.27 -28.33
C LYS A 74 -4.01 2.15 -27.24
N PRO A 75 -3.10 3.07 -27.62
CA PRO A 75 -2.37 3.88 -26.66
C PRO A 75 -3.31 4.83 -25.92
N CYS A 76 -2.94 5.16 -24.68
CA CYS A 76 -3.64 6.20 -23.94
C CYS A 76 -3.45 7.56 -24.63
N ARG A 77 -4.51 8.37 -24.65
CA ARG A 77 -4.55 9.65 -25.38
C ARG A 77 -3.37 10.57 -25.03
N ASP A 78 -3.09 10.71 -23.74
CA ASP A 78 -2.12 11.68 -23.22
C ASP A 78 -0.82 11.02 -22.74
N TYR A 79 -0.70 9.69 -22.86
CA TYR A 79 0.47 8.92 -22.44
C TYR A 79 0.70 7.73 -23.38
N ASN A 80 1.25 8.02 -24.56
CA ASN A 80 1.53 7.02 -25.57
C ASN A 80 2.81 6.22 -25.23
N ARG A 81 3.12 5.21 -26.04
CA ARG A 81 4.29 4.36 -25.85
C ARG A 81 5.62 5.11 -25.94
N ASP A 82 5.72 6.12 -26.79
CA ASP A 82 6.97 6.88 -26.95
C ASP A 82 7.28 7.69 -25.69
N LYS A 83 6.26 8.37 -25.13
CA LYS A 83 6.35 9.05 -23.82
C LYS A 83 6.70 8.08 -22.71
N PHE A 84 6.11 6.90 -22.71
CA PHE A 84 6.46 5.85 -21.76
C PHE A 84 7.94 5.44 -21.86
N LEU A 85 8.49 5.32 -23.08
CA LEU A 85 9.90 5.00 -23.27
C LEU A 85 10.85 6.16 -22.96
N GLU A 86 10.40 7.42 -23.09
CA GLU A 86 11.14 8.58 -22.61
C GLU A 86 11.34 8.52 -21.08
N ASP A 87 10.31 8.13 -20.34
CA ASP A 87 10.34 8.06 -18.87
C ASP A 87 11.01 6.76 -18.34
N TRP A 88 10.75 5.62 -18.98
CA TRP A 88 11.06 4.29 -18.44
C TRP A 88 11.93 3.40 -19.35
N GLY A 89 12.16 3.82 -20.59
CA GLY A 89 12.89 3.06 -21.60
C GLY A 89 14.40 2.97 -21.35
N PRO A 90 15.15 2.34 -22.27
CA PRO A 90 16.59 2.11 -22.10
C PRO A 90 17.41 3.41 -22.13
N ASN A 91 16.87 4.45 -22.75
CA ASN A 91 17.49 5.78 -22.82
C ASN A 91 16.89 6.75 -21.79
N SER A 92 16.05 6.28 -20.87
CA SER A 92 15.45 7.16 -19.88
C SER A 92 16.49 7.62 -18.84
N PRO A 93 16.26 8.78 -18.19
CA PRO A 93 17.17 9.30 -17.17
C PRO A 93 17.43 8.31 -16.01
N HIS A 94 16.49 7.39 -15.78
CA HIS A 94 16.52 6.45 -14.66
C HIS A 94 16.91 5.02 -15.06
N ALA A 95 17.19 4.73 -16.34
CA ALA A 95 17.43 3.38 -16.84
C ALA A 95 18.55 2.64 -16.07
N ARG A 96 19.65 3.35 -15.75
CA ARG A 96 20.78 2.79 -14.99
C ARG A 96 20.40 2.46 -13.55
N GLN A 97 19.63 3.33 -12.91
CA GLN A 97 19.22 3.22 -11.51
C GLN A 97 18.16 2.12 -11.36
N ILE A 98 17.23 1.98 -12.31
CA ILE A 98 16.26 0.87 -12.36
C ILE A 98 16.98 -0.49 -12.30
N ALA A 99 18.13 -0.59 -12.99
CA ALA A 99 18.92 -1.82 -13.03
C ALA A 99 19.77 -2.07 -11.77
N SER A 100 20.13 -1.05 -10.99
CA SER A 100 21.18 -1.18 -9.97
C SER A 100 20.87 -0.64 -8.57
N SER A 101 20.22 0.52 -8.44
CA SER A 101 20.20 1.28 -7.18
C SER A 101 18.84 1.83 -6.76
N MET A 102 17.82 1.76 -7.62
CA MET A 102 16.47 2.25 -7.32
C MET A 102 15.88 1.50 -6.12
N ARG A 103 15.18 2.24 -5.26
CA ARG A 103 14.45 1.68 -4.13
C ARG A 103 13.07 2.32 -3.98
N VAL A 104 12.12 1.55 -3.46
CA VAL A 104 10.86 2.11 -2.99
C VAL A 104 11.09 2.65 -1.57
N ARG A 105 11.25 3.98 -1.44
CA ARG A 105 11.57 4.66 -0.17
C ARG A 105 10.41 4.56 0.82
N ARG A 106 9.18 4.78 0.34
CA ARG A 106 7.98 4.80 1.18
C ARG A 106 6.76 4.39 0.37
N ILE A 107 5.79 3.79 1.04
CA ILE A 107 4.46 3.52 0.46
C ILE A 107 3.41 4.17 1.34
N ARG A 108 2.58 5.02 0.74
CA ARG A 108 1.42 5.64 1.36
C ARG A 108 0.19 4.86 0.97
N SER A 109 -0.58 4.40 1.96
CA SER A 109 -1.87 3.76 1.69
C SER A 109 -2.95 4.83 1.69
N CYS A 110 -3.65 4.96 0.55
CA CYS A 110 -4.76 5.86 0.34
C CYS A 110 -6.07 5.07 0.28
N GLN A 111 -7.21 5.77 0.26
CA GLN A 111 -8.51 5.11 0.20
C GLN A 111 -8.71 4.34 -1.12
N GLU A 112 -8.31 4.94 -2.24
CA GLU A 112 -8.55 4.40 -3.59
C GLU A 112 -7.34 3.65 -4.17
N GLY A 113 -6.22 3.61 -3.46
CA GLY A 113 -4.96 3.08 -3.99
C GLY A 113 -3.78 3.27 -3.06
N ILE A 114 -2.57 3.16 -3.61
CA ILE A 114 -1.34 3.50 -2.90
C ILE A 114 -0.50 4.48 -3.70
N ILE A 115 0.34 5.25 -3.01
CA ILE A 115 1.42 6.03 -3.63
C ILE A 115 2.74 5.41 -3.21
N ALA A 116 3.48 4.88 -4.16
CA ALA A 116 4.86 4.43 -3.99
C ALA A 116 5.81 5.58 -4.31
N VAL A 117 6.57 6.00 -3.31
CA VAL A 117 7.67 6.96 -3.46
C VAL A 117 8.90 6.16 -3.87
N VAL A 118 9.26 6.27 -5.14
CA VAL A 118 10.42 5.62 -5.73
C VAL A 118 11.57 6.61 -5.74
N GLU A 119 12.71 6.22 -5.18
CA GLU A 119 13.91 7.04 -5.17
C GLU A 119 14.97 6.40 -6.07
N PHE A 120 15.45 7.17 -7.04
CA PHE A 120 16.51 6.76 -7.97
C PHE A 120 17.89 7.25 -7.51
N ALA A 121 17.94 8.43 -6.93
CA ALA A 121 19.09 9.05 -6.28
C ALA A 121 18.60 10.01 -5.18
N PRO A 122 19.46 10.46 -4.25
CA PRO A 122 19.06 11.43 -3.24
C PRO A 122 18.49 12.71 -3.88
N GLY A 123 17.22 13.01 -3.59
CA GLY A 123 16.49 14.15 -4.16
C GLY A 123 15.85 13.89 -5.54
N ASP A 124 16.01 12.70 -6.10
CA ASP A 124 15.40 12.25 -7.35
C ASP A 124 14.32 11.19 -7.05
N GLU A 125 13.10 11.67 -6.87
CA GLU A 125 11.94 10.86 -6.48
C GLU A 125 10.82 10.93 -7.52
N VAL A 126 10.23 9.76 -7.79
CA VAL A 126 9.03 9.62 -8.62
C VAL A 126 7.91 9.04 -7.76
N PHE A 127 6.74 9.68 -7.83
CA PHE A 127 5.55 9.20 -7.14
C PHE A 127 4.68 8.37 -8.10
N LEU A 128 4.64 7.07 -7.86
CA LEU A 128 3.79 6.15 -8.62
C LEU A 128 2.51 5.88 -7.84
N TYR A 129 1.37 6.14 -8.46
CA TYR A 129 0.07 5.73 -7.96
C TYR A 129 -0.30 4.34 -8.50
N VAL A 130 -0.90 3.51 -7.65
CA VAL A 130 -1.51 2.24 -8.07
C VAL A 130 -2.96 2.25 -7.62
N ASP A 131 -3.87 2.16 -8.59
CA ASP A 131 -5.30 2.09 -8.33
C ASP A 131 -5.66 0.74 -7.68
N ARG A 132 -6.42 0.74 -6.59
CA ARG A 132 -6.80 -0.49 -5.87
C ARG A 132 -7.77 -1.37 -6.66
N ALA A 133 -8.69 -0.75 -7.41
CA ALA A 133 -9.74 -1.47 -8.13
C ALA A 133 -9.19 -2.08 -9.44
N LYS A 134 -8.57 -1.24 -10.27
CA LYS A 134 -8.06 -1.60 -11.59
C LYS A 134 -6.67 -2.20 -11.55
N ARG A 135 -5.86 -1.85 -10.54
CA ARG A 135 -4.43 -2.22 -10.43
C ARG A 135 -3.59 -1.66 -11.57
N GLU A 136 -4.03 -0.53 -12.11
CA GLU A 136 -3.30 0.24 -13.11
C GLU A 136 -2.34 1.20 -12.41
N LEU A 137 -1.19 1.44 -13.04
CA LEU A 137 -0.21 2.42 -12.61
C LEU A 137 -0.48 3.77 -13.26
N SER A 138 -0.20 4.83 -12.52
CA SER A 138 -0.13 6.18 -13.06
C SER A 138 0.89 7.02 -12.28
N PHE A 139 1.21 8.19 -12.79
CA PHE A 139 1.91 9.19 -11.98
C PHE A 139 0.96 9.76 -10.93
N SER A 140 1.45 9.89 -9.71
CA SER A 140 0.78 10.68 -8.67
C SER A 140 1.27 12.12 -8.77
N PRO A 141 0.37 13.12 -8.92
CA PRO A 141 0.77 14.53 -8.90
C PRO A 141 1.35 14.96 -7.54
N TRP A 142 1.10 14.19 -6.49
CA TRP A 142 1.47 14.51 -5.11
C TRP A 142 2.10 13.31 -4.39
N GLY A 143 3.00 13.58 -3.45
CA GLY A 143 3.61 12.56 -2.58
C GLY A 143 2.74 12.13 -1.38
N TYR A 144 1.49 12.58 -1.32
CA TYR A 144 0.55 12.33 -0.22
C TYR A 144 -0.87 12.05 -0.74
N CYS A 145 -1.71 11.44 0.08
CA CYS A 145 -3.07 11.05 -0.30
C CYS A 145 -4.01 12.27 -0.36
N MET A 146 -4.78 12.38 -1.43
CA MET A 146 -5.86 13.37 -1.57
C MET A 146 -7.22 12.69 -1.71
N ASP A 147 -8.27 13.35 -1.24
CA ASP A 147 -9.66 13.02 -1.58
C ASP A 147 -10.05 13.62 -2.93
N ALA A 148 -11.25 13.29 -3.43
CA ALA A 148 -11.82 13.86 -4.64
C ALA A 148 -11.97 15.40 -4.59
N ALA A 149 -11.89 16.02 -3.41
CA ALA A 149 -11.92 17.46 -3.21
C ALA A 149 -10.51 18.09 -3.11
N GLY A 150 -9.43 17.31 -3.32
CA GLY A 150 -8.04 17.77 -3.25
C GLY A 150 -7.52 18.00 -1.83
N ARG A 151 -8.21 17.52 -0.80
CA ARG A 151 -7.80 17.68 0.60
C ARG A 151 -6.89 16.54 1.01
N ASN A 152 -5.83 16.85 1.75
CA ASN A 152 -5.00 15.82 2.36
C ASN A 152 -5.82 15.02 3.37
N THR A 153 -6.03 13.74 3.10
CA THR A 153 -6.84 12.84 3.93
C THR A 153 -6.07 12.23 5.09
N ASN A 154 -4.74 12.32 5.08
CA ASN A 154 -3.91 11.69 6.09
C ASN A 154 -3.51 12.70 7.16
N PHE A 155 -4.10 12.55 8.35
CA PHE A 155 -3.82 13.40 9.50
C PHE A 155 -2.31 13.53 9.77
N TRP A 156 -1.54 12.44 9.63
CA TRP A 156 -0.10 12.44 9.91
C TRP A 156 0.72 13.24 8.90
N ASP A 157 0.32 13.26 7.63
CA ASP A 157 1.04 14.01 6.58
C ASP A 157 0.88 15.53 6.75
N ARG A 158 -0.11 15.98 7.54
CA ARG A 158 -0.27 17.40 7.90
C ARG A 158 0.77 17.89 8.92
N PHE A 159 1.28 16.99 9.76
CA PHE A 159 2.23 17.32 10.83
C PHE A 159 3.66 16.88 10.52
N PHE A 160 3.83 15.88 9.64
CA PHE A 160 5.13 15.29 9.28
C PHE A 160 5.25 15.14 7.75
N PRO A 161 5.51 16.23 7.02
CA PRO A 161 5.71 16.20 5.57
C PRO A 161 6.89 15.30 5.15
#